data_AF-A0A0S8AUV3-F1
#
_entry.id   AF-A0A0S8AUV3-F1
#
_cell.length_a   1.000
_cell.length_b   1.000
_cell.length_c   1.000
_cell.angle_alpha   90.00
_cell.angle_beta   90.00
_cell.angle_gamma   90.00
#
_symmetry.space_group_name_H-M   'P 1'
#
loop_
_entity.id
_entity.type
_entity.pdbx_description
1 polymer ?
#
loop_
_entity_poly.entity_id
_entity_poly.type
_entity_poly.pdbx_seq_one_letter_code
_entity_poly.pdbx_strand_id
1 'polypeptide(L)'
;MHFKDRGQGSGVGDQGTTKLLITTLILAMLTLVSIINNSYAELLDRVVAVVNKEVILYSELQHAAERSKAAGEVKSDSEILEELIDRTLLLDQAVKFRVEIETYIHDDEEIGKMIDDYINRRIKAFIHVPFEEIESYYMSHKDDFSGRDVYEVWDEIENRLRFDRLTVKLDEHISLLRKEAYIRIQLDNVK
;
A
#
# COMPACT_ATOMS: atom_id res chain seq x y z
N MET A 1 42.73 -80.90 -54.04
CA MET A 1 43.50 -80.23 -52.96
C MET A 1 44.18 -79.03 -53.61
N HIS A 2 43.95 -77.76 -53.29
CA HIS A 2 43.52 -77.08 -52.07
C HIS A 2 42.82 -75.76 -52.46
N PHE A 3 41.69 -75.43 -51.82
CA PHE A 3 41.08 -74.10 -51.82
C PHE A 3 41.89 -73.20 -50.88
N LYS A 4 42.19 -71.95 -51.28
CA LYS A 4 42.82 -70.95 -50.40
C LYS A 4 42.13 -69.59 -50.50
N ASP A 5 41.31 -69.37 -49.48
CA ASP A 5 41.04 -68.18 -48.67
C ASP A 5 40.65 -66.79 -49.20
N ARG A 6 39.74 -66.21 -48.40
CA ARG A 6 39.14 -64.87 -48.43
C ARG A 6 40.04 -63.80 -47.75
N GLY A 7 39.68 -62.53 -47.97
CA GLY A 7 39.98 -61.37 -47.12
C GLY A 7 40.93 -60.38 -47.82
N GLN A 8 40.75 -59.06 -47.77
CA GLN A 8 40.13 -58.19 -46.77
C GLN A 8 39.65 -56.89 -47.45
N GLY A 9 38.51 -56.37 -46.98
CA GLY A 9 38.19 -54.95 -47.09
C GLY A 9 38.68 -54.25 -45.82
N SER A 10 39.34 -53.10 -45.96
CA SER A 10 39.69 -52.24 -44.84
C SER A 10 39.17 -50.83 -45.10
N GLY A 11 38.21 -50.42 -44.26
CA GLY A 11 37.57 -49.13 -44.28
C GLY A 11 38.54 -47.98 -44.02
N VAL A 12 38.43 -46.94 -44.84
CA VAL A 12 39.02 -45.64 -44.60
C VAL A 12 38.04 -44.88 -43.70
N GLY A 13 38.37 -44.81 -42.42
CA GLY A 13 37.56 -44.16 -41.39
C GLY A 13 37.59 -42.63 -41.54
N ASP A 14 36.41 -42.07 -41.78
CA ASP A 14 36.09 -40.66 -41.89
C ASP A 14 36.15 -39.95 -40.51
N GLN A 15 37.38 -39.65 -40.06
CA GLN A 15 37.63 -38.93 -38.80
C GLN A 15 37.29 -37.42 -38.88
N GLY A 16 37.02 -36.90 -40.08
CA GLY A 16 36.71 -35.49 -40.31
C GLY A 16 35.26 -35.15 -40.00
N THR A 17 34.31 -35.98 -40.48
CA THR A 17 32.88 -35.74 -40.27
C THR A 17 32.45 -35.96 -38.81
N THR A 18 33.05 -36.94 -38.13
CA THR A 18 32.77 -37.22 -36.71
C THR A 18 33.14 -36.05 -35.79
N LYS A 19 34.26 -35.37 -36.04
CA LYS A 19 34.64 -34.16 -35.28
C LYS A 19 33.71 -32.97 -35.57
N LEU A 20 33.26 -32.81 -36.81
CA LEU A 20 32.33 -31.75 -37.22
C LEU A 20 30.92 -31.95 -36.63
N LEU A 21 30.49 -33.20 -36.47
CA LEU A 21 29.22 -33.55 -35.83
C LEU A 21 29.27 -33.30 -34.32
N ILE A 22 30.39 -33.59 -33.67
CA ILE A 22 30.56 -33.34 -32.23
C ILE A 22 30.58 -31.84 -31.94
N THR A 23 31.29 -31.04 -32.76
CA THR A 23 31.34 -29.58 -32.56
C THR A 23 29.99 -28.91 -32.79
N THR A 24 29.23 -29.34 -33.80
CA THR A 24 27.86 -28.82 -34.02
C THR A 24 26.91 -29.18 -32.89
N LEU A 25 27.04 -30.38 -32.32
CA LEU A 25 26.21 -30.83 -31.20
C LEU A 25 26.56 -30.08 -29.90
N ILE A 26 27.84 -29.79 -29.65
CA ILE A 26 28.27 -28.95 -28.52
C ILE A 26 27.77 -27.51 -28.69
N LEU A 27 27.85 -26.95 -29.90
CA LEU A 27 27.37 -25.59 -30.17
C LEU A 27 25.85 -25.48 -29.98
N ALA A 28 25.09 -26.47 -30.46
CA ALA A 28 23.65 -26.56 -30.26
C ALA A 28 23.28 -26.67 -28.77
N MET A 29 24.02 -27.47 -28.01
CA MET A 29 23.84 -27.60 -26.56
C MET A 29 24.14 -26.28 -25.84
N LEU A 30 25.20 -25.56 -26.24
CA LEU A 30 25.53 -24.24 -25.69
C LEU A 30 24.43 -23.20 -25.97
N THR A 31 23.85 -23.22 -27.18
CA THR A 31 22.75 -22.31 -27.53
C THR A 31 21.47 -22.62 -26.76
N LEU A 32 21.20 -23.90 -26.45
CA LEU A 32 20.04 -24.29 -25.66
C LEU A 32 20.13 -23.77 -24.21
N VAL A 33 21.32 -23.80 -23.62
CA VAL A 33 21.55 -23.33 -22.23
C VAL A 33 21.29 -21.83 -22.08
N SER A 34 21.58 -21.03 -23.10
CA SER A 34 21.34 -19.58 -23.06
C SER A 34 19.86 -19.19 -23.10
N ILE A 35 18.97 -20.04 -23.64
CA ILE A 35 17.54 -19.74 -23.80
C ILE A 35 16.78 -19.94 -22.46
N ILE A 36 17.31 -20.75 -21.54
CA ILE A 36 16.64 -21.13 -20.29
C ILE A 36 16.73 -20.03 -19.20
N ASN A 37 17.56 -18.99 -19.41
CA ASN A 37 17.81 -17.97 -18.39
C ASN A 37 16.80 -16.81 -18.37
N ASN A 38 15.82 -16.79 -19.29
CA ASN A 38 14.78 -15.75 -19.33
C ASN A 38 13.51 -16.19 -18.60
N SER A 39 13.66 -16.76 -17.40
CA SER A 39 12.53 -16.92 -16.49
C SER A 39 12.29 -15.56 -15.83
N TYR A 40 11.40 -14.77 -16.42
CA TYR A 40 10.87 -13.56 -15.80
C TYR A 40 9.99 -14.01 -14.63
N ALA A 41 10.51 -13.89 -13.42
CA ALA A 41 9.71 -14.00 -12.21
C ALA A 41 8.82 -12.76 -12.12
N GLU A 42 7.52 -12.94 -12.31
CA GLU A 42 6.53 -11.91 -12.02
C GLU A 42 6.49 -11.73 -10.49
N LEU A 43 6.81 -10.52 -9.99
CA LEU A 43 6.75 -10.18 -8.57
C LEU A 43 5.27 -10.07 -8.18
N LEU A 44 4.71 -11.16 -7.65
CA LEU A 44 3.39 -11.13 -7.01
C LEU A 44 3.51 -10.34 -5.70
N ASP A 45 2.91 -9.15 -5.66
CA ASP A 45 2.89 -8.34 -4.43
C ASP A 45 2.09 -9.06 -3.33
N ARG A 46 2.58 -8.97 -2.09
CA ARG A 46 2.01 -9.70 -0.95
C ARG A 46 0.86 -8.93 -0.36
N VAL A 47 -0.21 -9.63 -0.01
CA VAL A 47 -1.35 -9.05 0.72
C VAL A 47 -1.03 -9.00 2.21
N VAL A 48 -1.14 -7.81 2.81
CA VAL A 48 -0.96 -7.60 4.26
C VAL A 48 -2.28 -7.46 5.00
N ALA A 49 -3.33 -6.98 4.35
CA ALA A 49 -4.68 -6.95 4.89
C ALA A 49 -5.74 -6.97 3.79
N VAL A 50 -6.94 -7.42 4.15
CA VAL A 50 -8.16 -7.29 3.33
C VAL A 50 -9.19 -6.52 4.13
N VAL A 51 -9.72 -5.45 3.55
CA VAL A 51 -10.71 -4.55 4.14
C VAL A 51 -11.92 -4.48 3.22
N ASN A 52 -13.01 -5.15 3.60
CA ASN A 52 -14.19 -5.37 2.77
C ASN A 52 -13.83 -6.04 1.43
N LYS A 53 -13.81 -5.28 0.34
CA LYS A 53 -13.46 -5.73 -1.02
C LYS A 53 -12.08 -5.24 -1.47
N GLU A 54 -11.47 -4.36 -0.68
CA GLU A 54 -10.16 -3.77 -0.97
C GLU A 54 -9.06 -4.60 -0.31
N VAL A 55 -7.91 -4.61 -0.97
CA VAL A 55 -6.73 -5.35 -0.54
C VAL A 55 -5.63 -4.34 -0.29
N ILE A 56 -5.00 -4.42 0.88
CA ILE A 56 -3.81 -3.64 1.20
C ILE A 56 -2.59 -4.51 0.93
N LEU A 57 -1.71 -4.01 0.08
CA LEU A 57 -0.49 -4.68 -0.36
C LEU A 57 0.71 -4.30 0.51
N TYR A 58 1.74 -5.13 0.46
CA TYR A 58 2.98 -4.90 1.20
C TYR A 58 3.74 -3.68 0.65
N SER A 59 3.72 -3.45 -0.66
CA SER A 59 4.31 -2.24 -1.25
C SER A 59 3.65 -0.96 -0.72
N GLU A 60 2.32 -0.94 -0.57
CA GLU A 60 1.59 0.20 0.00
C GLU A 60 1.98 0.46 1.45
N LEU A 61 2.12 -0.60 2.26
CA LEU A 61 2.61 -0.50 3.63
C LEU A 61 4.03 0.06 3.69
N GLN A 62 4.93 -0.40 2.81
CA GLN A 62 6.30 0.11 2.73
C GLN A 62 6.33 1.59 2.31
N HIS A 63 5.56 1.98 1.30
CA HIS A 63 5.45 3.36 0.87
C HIS A 63 4.89 4.26 1.98
N ALA A 64 3.91 3.78 2.75
CA ALA A 64 3.42 4.50 3.92
C ALA A 64 4.51 4.64 5.00
N ALA A 65 5.27 3.58 5.29
CA ALA A 65 6.38 3.61 6.24
C ALA A 65 7.50 4.58 5.83
N GLU A 66 7.83 4.64 4.54
CA GLU A 66 8.80 5.60 4.00
C GLU A 66 8.32 7.05 4.18
N ARG A 67 7.03 7.31 3.93
CA ARG A 67 6.42 8.64 4.15
C ARG A 67 6.45 9.06 5.62
N SER A 68 6.07 8.16 6.54
CA SER A 68 6.13 8.45 7.98
C SER A 68 7.56 8.75 8.44
N LYS A 69 8.55 8.00 7.96
CA LYS A 69 9.97 8.27 8.26
C LYS A 69 10.43 9.62 7.71
N ALA A 70 10.02 9.97 6.49
CA ALA A 70 10.34 11.27 5.88
C ALA A 70 9.71 12.44 6.66
N ALA A 71 8.54 12.22 7.28
CA ALA A 71 7.89 13.17 8.19
C ALA A 71 8.51 13.21 9.60
N GLY A 72 9.48 12.34 9.91
CA GLY A 72 10.12 12.25 11.22
C GLY A 72 9.34 11.43 12.26
N GLU A 73 8.34 10.66 11.82
CA GLU A 73 7.53 9.82 12.70
C GLU A 73 8.16 8.42 12.86
N VAL A 74 8.24 7.95 14.11
CA VAL A 74 8.67 6.57 14.42
C VAL A 74 7.41 5.76 14.70
N LYS A 75 6.86 5.14 13.66
CA LYS A 75 5.71 4.23 13.74
C LYS A 75 6.13 2.81 13.38
N SER A 76 5.54 1.84 14.07
CA SER A 76 5.67 0.43 13.73
C SER A 76 4.83 0.08 12.49
N ASP A 77 5.19 -0.99 11.79
CA ASP A 77 4.43 -1.49 10.64
C ASP A 77 2.98 -1.80 11.01
N SER A 78 2.71 -2.22 12.26
CA SER A 78 1.35 -2.43 12.75
C SER A 78 0.57 -1.13 12.83
N GLU A 79 1.15 -0.06 13.39
CA GLU A 79 0.48 1.24 13.50
C GLU A 79 0.17 1.83 12.12
N ILE A 80 1.13 1.73 11.20
CA ILE A 80 0.96 2.18 9.82
C ILE A 80 -0.13 1.36 9.11
N LEU A 81 -0.18 0.04 9.35
CA LEU A 81 -1.23 -0.80 8.79
C LEU A 81 -2.62 -0.41 9.33
N GLU A 82 -2.74 -0.11 10.62
CA GLU A 82 -4.01 0.36 11.20
C GLU A 82 -4.44 1.69 10.55
N GLU A 83 -3.51 2.63 10.31
CA GLU A 83 -3.78 3.88 9.60
C GLU A 83 -4.25 3.63 8.15
N LEU A 84 -3.63 2.67 7.45
CA LEU A 84 -4.05 2.28 6.11
C LEU A 84 -5.45 1.65 6.10
N ILE A 85 -5.77 0.82 7.10
CA ILE A 85 -7.11 0.24 7.25
C ILE A 85 -8.14 1.35 7.47
N ASP A 86 -7.88 2.29 8.38
CA ASP A 86 -8.78 3.39 8.68
C ASP A 86 -8.98 4.30 7.46
N ARG A 87 -7.89 4.61 6.74
CA ARG A 87 -7.94 5.34 5.48
C ARG A 87 -8.79 4.62 4.43
N THR A 88 -8.65 3.31 4.28
CA THR A 88 -9.44 2.50 3.33
C THR A 88 -10.92 2.49 3.69
N LEU A 89 -11.27 2.42 4.99
CA LEU A 89 -12.66 2.51 5.44
C LEU A 89 -13.27 3.88 5.15
N LEU A 90 -12.54 4.96 5.43
CA LEU A 90 -12.97 6.32 5.11
C LEU A 90 -13.13 6.53 3.61
N LEU A 91 -12.21 5.99 2.81
CA LEU A 91 -12.27 6.05 1.36
C LEU A 91 -13.54 5.36 0.83
N ASP A 92 -13.84 4.15 1.30
CA ASP A 92 -15.07 3.43 0.93
C ASP A 92 -16.33 4.25 1.24
N GLN A 93 -16.38 4.94 2.39
CA GLN A 93 -17.49 5.84 2.72
C GLN A 93 -17.52 7.09 1.84
N ALA A 94 -16.37 7.68 1.53
CA ALA A 94 -16.28 8.85 0.69
C ALA A 94 -16.75 8.56 -0.75
N VAL A 95 -16.37 7.40 -1.30
CA VAL A 95 -16.86 6.92 -2.60
C VAL A 95 -18.37 6.73 -2.57
N LYS A 96 -18.88 6.01 -1.56
CA LYS A 96 -20.33 5.79 -1.39
C LYS A 96 -21.09 7.10 -1.21
N PHE A 97 -20.52 8.09 -0.54
CA PHE A 97 -21.16 9.38 -0.32
C PHE A 97 -21.29 10.21 -1.60
N ARG A 98 -20.37 10.04 -2.57
CA ARG A 98 -20.43 10.74 -3.87
C ARG A 98 -21.34 10.07 -4.90
N VAL A 99 -21.80 8.85 -4.64
CA VAL A 99 -22.82 8.01 -5.34
C VAL A 99 -22.70 7.81 -6.87
N GLU A 100 -22.07 8.64 -7.70
CA GLU A 100 -22.15 8.47 -9.18
C GLU A 100 -20.87 8.75 -9.96
N ILE A 101 -19.68 8.48 -9.41
CA ILE A 101 -18.45 8.55 -10.22
C ILE A 101 -17.66 7.27 -10.02
N GLU A 102 -17.72 6.42 -11.05
CA GLU A 102 -16.80 5.30 -11.26
C GLU A 102 -15.44 5.89 -11.67
N THR A 103 -14.81 6.61 -10.75
CA THR A 103 -13.48 7.18 -10.94
C THR A 103 -12.46 6.15 -10.54
N TYR A 104 -11.67 5.68 -11.49
CA TYR A 104 -10.38 5.07 -11.21
C TYR A 104 -9.48 6.19 -10.67
N ILE A 105 -9.37 6.26 -9.34
CA ILE A 105 -8.48 7.21 -8.68
C ILE A 105 -7.09 6.57 -8.69
N HIS A 106 -6.12 7.25 -9.30
CA HIS A 106 -4.76 6.74 -9.45
C HIS A 106 -3.74 7.49 -8.57
N ASP A 107 -4.16 8.55 -7.88
CA ASP A 107 -3.26 9.42 -7.12
C ASP A 107 -3.69 9.59 -5.66
N ASP A 108 -2.71 9.57 -4.77
CA ASP A 108 -2.88 9.64 -3.32
C ASP A 108 -3.41 11.01 -2.87
N GLU A 109 -3.07 12.09 -3.60
CA GLU A 109 -3.57 13.44 -3.32
C GLU A 109 -5.08 13.53 -3.57
N GLU A 110 -5.56 12.94 -4.66
CA GLU A 110 -7.00 12.90 -4.99
C GLU A 110 -7.79 12.08 -3.98
N ILE A 111 -7.24 10.93 -3.55
CA ILE A 111 -7.82 10.13 -2.47
C ILE A 111 -7.94 10.96 -1.20
N GLY A 112 -6.86 11.64 -0.80
CA GLY A 112 -6.85 12.52 0.38
C GLY A 112 -7.92 13.60 0.31
N LYS A 113 -8.00 14.32 -0.80
CA LYS A 113 -9.04 15.35 -1.01
C LYS A 113 -10.45 14.78 -0.91
N MET A 114 -10.69 13.57 -1.42
CA MET A 114 -12.02 12.97 -1.37
C MET A 114 -12.43 12.58 0.06
N ILE A 115 -11.49 12.04 0.83
CA ILE A 115 -11.70 11.76 2.26
C ILE A 115 -11.95 13.06 3.02
N ASP A 116 -11.14 14.10 2.78
CA ASP A 116 -11.31 15.42 3.41
C ASP A 116 -12.68 16.04 3.09
N ASP A 117 -13.13 15.97 1.84
CA ASP A 117 -14.44 16.48 1.43
C ASP A 117 -15.58 15.72 2.13
N TYR A 118 -15.45 14.41 2.26
CA TYR A 118 -16.38 13.58 3.02
C TYR A 118 -16.42 13.99 4.50
N ILE A 119 -15.27 14.08 5.17
CA ILE A 119 -15.16 14.48 6.57
C ILE A 119 -15.78 15.87 6.77
N ASN A 120 -15.46 16.83 5.91
CA ASN A 120 -15.96 18.20 6.01
C ASN A 120 -17.49 18.26 5.87
N ARG A 121 -18.06 17.54 4.91
CA ARG A 121 -19.51 17.60 4.61
C ARG A 121 -20.34 16.72 5.53
N ARG A 122 -19.81 15.57 5.96
CA ARG A 122 -20.58 14.57 6.70
C ARG A 122 -20.37 14.61 8.19
N ILE A 123 -19.17 14.95 8.64
CA ILE A 123 -18.78 14.92 10.06
C ILE A 123 -18.71 16.36 10.59
N LYS A 124 -17.85 17.19 9.99
CA LYS A 124 -17.59 18.56 10.45
C LYS A 124 -18.81 19.47 10.36
N ALA A 125 -19.72 19.22 9.41
CA ALA A 125 -20.95 19.99 9.24
C ALA A 125 -21.86 20.03 10.49
N PHE A 126 -21.74 19.04 11.39
CA PHE A 126 -22.52 18.97 12.62
C PHE A 126 -21.78 19.54 13.85
N ILE A 127 -20.57 20.08 13.67
CA ILE A 127 -19.76 20.62 14.76
C ILE A 127 -19.98 22.13 14.86
N HIS A 128 -20.75 22.51 15.88
CA HIS A 128 -20.96 23.90 16.29
C HIS A 128 -20.38 24.11 17.69
N VAL A 129 -19.67 25.22 17.91
CA VAL A 129 -19.17 25.62 19.23
C VAL A 129 -19.94 26.87 19.64
N PRO A 130 -20.78 26.81 20.69
CA PRO A 130 -21.51 27.96 21.19
C PRO A 130 -20.57 28.96 21.87
N PHE A 131 -20.99 30.23 21.90
CA PHE A 131 -20.22 31.35 22.45
C PHE A 131 -19.85 31.13 23.93
N GLU A 132 -20.79 30.63 24.71
CA GLU A 132 -20.64 30.41 26.16
C GLU A 132 -19.54 29.39 26.48
N GLU A 133 -19.30 28.45 25.58
CA GLU A 133 -18.25 27.45 25.73
C GLU A 133 -16.86 28.03 25.49
N ILE A 134 -16.73 28.95 24.53
CA ILE A 134 -15.48 29.66 24.27
C ILE A 134 -15.10 30.52 25.46
N GLU A 135 -16.07 31.24 26.04
CA GLU A 135 -15.85 32.01 27.28
C GLU A 135 -15.46 31.10 28.44
N SER A 136 -16.18 29.99 28.63
CA SER A 136 -15.88 29.02 29.71
C SER A 136 -14.48 28.41 29.57
N TYR A 137 -14.08 28.11 28.33
CA TYR A 137 -12.74 27.62 28.03
C TYR A 137 -11.67 28.66 28.34
N TYR A 138 -11.84 29.90 27.87
CA TYR A 138 -10.93 31.00 28.17
C TYR A 138 -10.77 31.24 29.67
N MET A 139 -11.87 31.28 30.42
CA MET A 139 -11.83 31.52 31.87
C MET A 139 -11.14 30.40 32.64
N SER A 140 -11.28 29.15 32.20
CA SER A 140 -10.62 27.99 32.82
C SER A 140 -9.14 27.84 32.44
N HIS A 141 -8.71 28.45 31.34
CA HIS A 141 -7.34 28.38 30.80
C HIS A 141 -6.69 29.76 30.68
N LYS A 142 -7.11 30.73 31.49
CA LYS A 142 -6.74 32.14 31.32
C LYS A 142 -5.21 32.36 31.35
N ASP A 143 -4.51 31.59 32.16
CA ASP A 143 -3.06 31.67 32.31
C ASP A 143 -2.31 31.25 31.03
N ASP A 144 -2.90 30.34 30.23
CA ASP A 144 -2.31 29.88 28.96
C ASP A 144 -2.28 31.01 27.90
N PHE A 145 -3.15 32.01 28.05
CA PHE A 145 -3.27 33.12 27.09
C PHE A 145 -2.45 34.35 27.46
N SER A 146 -1.58 34.26 28.48
CA SER A 146 -0.66 35.34 28.87
C SER A 146 -1.36 36.70 29.11
N GLY A 147 -2.62 36.66 29.57
CA GLY A 147 -3.42 37.86 29.83
C GLY A 147 -4.00 38.56 28.59
N ARG A 148 -3.89 37.97 27.39
CA ARG A 148 -4.62 38.43 26.18
C ARG A 148 -6.13 38.40 26.43
N ASP A 149 -6.86 39.35 25.84
CA ASP A 149 -8.31 39.42 25.95
C ASP A 149 -9.00 38.28 25.18
N VAL A 150 -10.19 37.86 25.63
CA VAL A 150 -10.95 36.77 25.01
C VAL A 150 -11.25 37.03 23.52
N TYR A 151 -11.46 38.28 23.11
CA TYR A 151 -11.70 38.61 21.71
C TYR A 151 -10.45 38.47 20.84
N GLU A 152 -9.24 38.59 21.42
CA GLU A 152 -7.97 38.42 20.69
C GLU A 152 -7.65 36.95 20.42
N VAL A 153 -8.16 36.06 21.27
CA VAL A 153 -7.91 34.61 21.19
C VAL A 153 -9.14 33.81 20.80
N TRP A 154 -10.23 34.50 20.43
CA TRP A 154 -11.52 33.91 20.11
C TRP A 154 -11.39 32.79 19.07
N ASP A 155 -10.82 33.12 17.91
CA ASP A 155 -10.67 32.19 16.80
C ASP A 155 -9.73 31.03 17.15
N GLU A 156 -8.71 31.28 17.98
CA GLU A 156 -7.77 30.24 18.44
C GLU A 156 -8.50 29.19 19.29
N ILE A 157 -9.32 29.66 20.25
CA ILE A 157 -10.12 28.80 21.12
C ILE A 157 -11.20 28.08 20.33
N GLU A 158 -11.95 28.79 19.47
CA GLU A 158 -12.99 28.19 18.65
C GLU A 158 -12.41 27.08 17.76
N ASN A 159 -11.30 27.35 17.06
CA ASN A 159 -10.67 26.36 16.20
C ASN A 159 -10.17 25.15 17.00
N ARG A 160 -9.62 25.36 18.20
CA ARG A 160 -9.20 24.27 19.08
C ARG A 160 -10.39 23.41 19.51
N LEU A 161 -11.46 24.01 20.02
CA LEU A 161 -12.66 23.29 20.44
C LEU A 161 -13.32 22.54 19.27
N ARG A 162 -13.34 23.14 18.08
CA ARG A 162 -13.83 22.47 16.87
C ARG A 162 -12.95 21.30 16.46
N PHE A 163 -11.63 21.45 16.55
CA PHE A 163 -10.67 20.39 16.27
C PHE A 163 -10.85 19.22 17.26
N ASP A 164 -10.90 19.49 18.56
CA ASP A 164 -11.07 18.47 19.59
C ASP A 164 -12.36 17.67 19.38
N ARG A 165 -13.47 18.36 19.06
CA ARG A 165 -14.75 17.71 18.73
C ARG A 165 -14.68 16.90 17.45
N LEU A 166 -13.96 17.39 16.44
CA LEU A 166 -13.79 16.68 15.17
C LEU A 166 -13.03 15.39 15.38
N THR A 167 -11.94 15.41 16.14
CA THR A 167 -11.14 14.23 16.47
C THR A 167 -12.00 13.16 17.14
N VAL A 168 -12.74 13.51 18.19
CA VAL A 168 -13.64 12.57 18.88
C VAL A 168 -14.70 12.01 17.94
N LYS A 169 -15.34 12.85 17.12
CA LYS A 169 -16.38 12.41 16.18
C LYS A 169 -15.83 11.54 15.07
N LEU A 170 -14.61 11.80 14.61
CA LEU A 170 -13.94 10.98 13.61
C LEU A 170 -13.58 9.61 14.18
N ASP A 171 -13.05 9.56 15.41
CA ASP A 171 -12.72 8.31 16.10
C ASP A 171 -13.97 7.45 16.36
N GLU A 172 -15.06 8.07 16.83
CA GLU A 172 -16.36 7.40 16.98
C GLU A 172 -16.85 6.83 15.64
N HIS A 173 -16.69 7.61 14.56
CA HIS A 173 -17.12 7.21 13.23
C HIS A 173 -16.29 6.04 12.68
N ILE A 174 -14.96 6.12 12.73
CA ILE A 174 -14.05 5.04 12.30
C ILE A 174 -14.32 3.77 13.12
N SER A 175 -14.55 3.90 14.44
CA SER A 175 -14.88 2.76 15.30
C SER A 175 -16.16 2.03 14.85
N LEU A 176 -17.18 2.77 14.42
CA LEU A 176 -18.40 2.20 13.85
C LEU A 176 -18.12 1.50 12.52
N LEU A 177 -17.34 2.13 11.63
CA LEU A 177 -16.96 1.52 10.35
C LEU A 177 -16.20 0.21 10.55
N ARG A 178 -15.24 0.18 11.47
CA ARG A 178 -14.49 -1.04 11.84
C ARG A 178 -15.39 -2.15 12.33
N LYS A 179 -16.41 -1.82 13.12
CA LYS A 179 -17.37 -2.79 13.66
C LYS A 179 -18.23 -3.44 12.57
N GLU A 180 -18.55 -2.69 11.52
CA GLU A 180 -19.38 -3.15 10.40
C GLU A 180 -18.57 -3.78 9.26
N ALA A 181 -17.28 -3.47 9.17
CA ALA A 181 -16.41 -3.94 8.12
C ALA A 181 -15.90 -5.37 8.33
N TYR A 182 -15.63 -6.04 7.22
CA TYR A 182 -14.82 -7.26 7.22
C TYR A 182 -13.34 -6.88 7.14
N ILE A 183 -12.57 -7.17 8.19
CA ILE A 183 -11.13 -6.89 8.26
C ILE A 183 -10.38 -8.19 8.54
N ARG A 184 -9.42 -8.53 7.67
CA ARG A 184 -8.52 -9.67 7.85
C ARG A 184 -7.08 -9.23 7.68
N ILE A 185 -6.31 -9.26 8.75
CA ILE A 185 -4.89 -8.92 8.77
C ILE A 185 -4.06 -10.19 8.52
N GLN A 186 -2.99 -10.07 7.74
CA GLN A 186 -2.08 -11.16 7.35
C GLN A 186 -0.60 -10.81 7.57
N LEU A 187 -0.32 -9.81 8.44
CA LEU A 187 1.01 -9.26 8.68
C LEU A 187 2.03 -10.30 9.20
N ASP A 188 1.59 -11.36 9.89
CA ASP A 188 2.44 -12.42 10.47
C ASP A 188 3.25 -13.23 9.44
N ASN A 189 2.94 -13.12 8.14
CA ASN A 189 3.69 -13.76 7.07
C ASN A 189 4.90 -12.92 6.58
N VAL A 190 5.16 -11.78 7.23
CA VAL A 190 6.26 -10.87 6.90
C VAL A 190 7.37 -11.04 7.94
N LYS A 191 8.23 -12.03 7.73
CA LYS A 191 9.54 -12.16 8.42
C LYS A 191 10.65 -12.21 7.39
#